data_AF-S9RHM4-F1
#
_entry.id   AF-S9RHM4-F1
#
_cell.length_a   1.000
_cell.length_b   1.000
_cell.length_c   1.000
_cell.angle_alpha   90.00
_cell.angle_beta   90.00
_cell.angle_gamma   90.00
#
_symmetry.space_group_name_H-M   'P 1'
#
loop_
_entity.id
_entity.type
_entity.pdbx_description
1 polymer ?
#
loop_
_entity_poly.entity_id
_entity_poly.type
_entity_poly.pdbx_seq_one_letter_code
_entity_poly.pdbx_strand_id
1 'polypeptide(L)'
;MGDFTFFNSHTPFEVLKKFTETIRPLNNLDGQPHIEDVVRLGELESLESQYDVFFLYLHDYGSTSEDFDYLRMFSRSLAGYAPIFRSDDQNLVKHYNITRLPHLLAVRNGIPFSYPAKDVSSMRNTIRMCSWAAKHKYALVPELTPQLARSLDDDSYLAIALINPASHDVESNDLHNVQSIAKQWVQDLRSIERSQLLQARKEWWDYVKRLKAKGYRDVAFRASDHPLPLPKNRKITFVWLNAFHWKSWLTDVFSIKSVPQSRFLFVHPSGLNYWDDSEDGTPLTLDHSSHIVHTALNIATVEGRPSHYKLTVSREYFWLMQIKEFLGLYQIYLWILTVCFILVFYWPSIKHLLRRANGSVIKQLKRRSLKNFRKRV
;
A
#
# COMPACT_ATOMS: atom_id res chain seq x y z
N MET A 1 -23.78 -10.29 -37.48
CA MET A 1 -22.53 -10.63 -36.76
C MET A 1 -22.13 -9.38 -36.02
N GLY A 2 -22.33 -9.38 -34.69
CA GLY A 2 -21.98 -8.22 -33.86
C GLY A 2 -20.46 -8.09 -33.81
N ASP A 3 -19.98 -6.87 -34.00
CA ASP A 3 -18.57 -6.53 -33.84
C ASP A 3 -18.14 -6.84 -32.41
N PHE A 4 -17.50 -8.00 -32.23
CA PHE A 4 -16.69 -8.28 -31.06
C PHE A 4 -15.47 -7.36 -31.13
N THR A 5 -15.62 -6.16 -30.60
CA THR A 5 -14.48 -5.34 -30.24
C THR A 5 -13.69 -6.16 -29.22
N PHE A 6 -12.52 -6.65 -29.65
CA PHE A 6 -11.56 -7.24 -28.75
C PHE A 6 -11.19 -6.17 -27.73
N PHE A 7 -11.81 -6.23 -26.55
CA PHE A 7 -11.37 -5.47 -25.39
C PHE A 7 -9.91 -5.86 -25.14
N ASN A 8 -8.98 -4.95 -25.46
CA ASN A 8 -7.61 -5.08 -24.96
C ASN A 8 -7.71 -5.24 -23.44
N SER A 9 -7.08 -6.29 -22.92
CA SER A 9 -7.18 -6.79 -21.56
C SER A 9 -6.72 -5.73 -20.55
N HIS A 10 -7.63 -4.87 -20.14
CA HIS A 10 -7.38 -3.86 -19.13
C HIS A 10 -8.19 -4.21 -17.90
N THR A 11 -7.50 -4.30 -16.76
CA THR A 11 -8.20 -4.36 -15.47
C THR A 11 -9.11 -3.14 -15.34
N PRO A 12 -10.17 -3.18 -14.51
CA PRO A 12 -11.01 -2.00 -14.19
C PRO A 12 -10.21 -0.70 -14.05
N PHE A 13 -9.04 -0.85 -13.43
CA PHE A 13 -8.14 0.22 -13.08
C PHE A 13 -7.23 0.67 -14.21
N GLU A 14 -6.78 -0.24 -15.07
CA GLU A 14 -6.08 0.16 -16.30
C GLU A 14 -7.00 0.92 -17.25
N VAL A 15 -8.29 0.55 -17.34
CA VAL A 15 -9.29 1.30 -18.11
C VAL A 15 -9.42 2.72 -17.55
N LEU A 16 -9.53 2.84 -16.22
CA LEU A 16 -9.61 4.13 -15.55
C LEU A 16 -8.31 4.94 -15.71
N LYS A 17 -7.12 4.30 -15.68
CA LYS A 17 -5.84 4.98 -15.97
C LYS A 17 -5.78 5.46 -17.43
N LYS A 18 -6.27 4.69 -18.40
CA LYS A 18 -6.25 5.04 -19.83
C LYS A 18 -7.23 6.11 -20.25
N PHE A 19 -8.46 6.10 -19.70
CA PHE A 19 -9.49 7.12 -19.95
C PHE A 19 -8.98 8.55 -19.70
N THR A 20 -7.90 8.66 -18.92
CA THR A 20 -7.36 9.90 -18.37
C THR A 20 -6.16 10.43 -19.12
N GLU A 21 -5.54 9.59 -19.95
CA GLU A 21 -4.61 10.09 -20.97
C GLU A 21 -5.36 10.95 -21.99
N THR A 22 -6.65 10.68 -22.18
CA THR A 22 -7.56 11.44 -23.04
C THR A 22 -8.01 12.76 -22.42
N ILE A 23 -8.11 12.84 -21.09
CA ILE A 23 -8.52 14.04 -20.35
C ILE A 23 -7.27 14.70 -19.78
N ARG A 24 -6.74 15.73 -20.48
CA ARG A 24 -5.58 16.50 -19.99
C ARG A 24 -5.90 17.06 -18.60
N PRO A 25 -5.19 16.65 -17.54
CA PRO A 25 -5.45 17.20 -16.22
C PRO A 25 -5.11 18.69 -16.24
N LEU A 26 -6.09 19.54 -15.93
CA LEU A 26 -5.84 20.93 -15.57
C LEU A 26 -5.08 20.90 -14.24
N ASN A 27 -3.75 20.99 -14.32
CA ASN A 27 -2.89 21.23 -13.17
C ASN A 27 -3.18 22.63 -12.64
N ASN A 28 -4.20 22.77 -11.79
CA ASN A 28 -4.36 23.96 -10.96
C ASN A 28 -3.40 23.83 -9.77
N LEU A 29 -2.10 23.97 -10.03
CA LEU A 29 -1.03 23.96 -9.03
C LEU A 29 -0.55 25.38 -8.70
N ASP A 30 -1.47 26.35 -8.67
CA ASP A 30 -1.19 27.74 -8.25
C ASP A 30 -1.41 27.94 -6.74
N GLY A 31 -1.27 26.87 -5.94
CA GLY A 31 -1.34 26.95 -4.49
C GLY A 31 -0.03 27.50 -3.91
N GLN A 32 -0.10 28.55 -3.09
CA GLN A 32 1.07 28.99 -2.33
C GLN A 32 1.41 27.96 -1.23
N PRO A 33 2.70 27.68 -0.95
CA PRO A 33 3.08 26.83 0.17
C PRO A 33 2.72 27.50 1.50
N HIS A 34 1.57 27.14 2.07
CA HIS A 34 1.14 27.59 3.39
C HIS A 34 1.81 26.73 4.46
N ILE A 35 2.86 27.26 5.08
CA ILE A 35 3.15 26.91 6.48
C ILE A 35 2.34 27.92 7.29
N GLU A 36 1.19 27.48 7.79
CA GLU A 36 0.35 28.29 8.65
C GLU A 36 0.93 28.34 10.09
N ASP A 37 0.34 29.22 10.89
CA ASP A 37 0.80 29.64 12.22
C ASP A 37 0.95 28.49 13.23
N VAL A 38 1.49 28.83 14.41
CA VAL A 38 1.63 27.90 15.53
C VAL A 38 0.24 27.52 16.05
N VAL A 39 -0.19 26.29 15.76
CA VAL A 39 -1.50 25.78 16.16
C VAL A 39 -1.49 25.37 17.63
N ARG A 40 -2.55 25.72 18.36
CA ARG A 40 -2.78 25.27 19.74
C ARG A 40 -3.91 24.25 19.81
N LEU A 41 -4.03 23.53 20.93
CA LEU A 41 -5.10 22.53 21.10
C LEU A 41 -6.51 23.11 20.90
N GLY A 42 -6.75 24.36 21.34
CA GLY A 42 -8.06 25.00 21.22
C GLY A 42 -8.52 25.27 19.77
N GLU A 43 -7.58 25.27 18.81
CA GLU A 43 -7.85 25.51 17.39
C GLU A 43 -7.99 24.20 16.61
N LEU A 44 -7.76 23.05 17.24
CA LEU A 44 -7.76 21.75 16.57
C LEU A 44 -9.14 21.42 15.96
N GLU A 45 -10.22 21.67 16.71
CA GLU A 45 -11.58 21.39 16.25
C GLU A 45 -11.96 22.25 15.03
N SER A 46 -11.51 23.52 15.00
CA SER A 46 -11.70 24.37 13.83
C SER A 46 -10.92 23.88 12.61
N LEU A 47 -9.69 23.39 12.81
CA LEU A 47 -8.88 22.85 11.72
C LEU A 47 -9.46 21.55 11.16
N GLU A 48 -9.93 20.66 12.02
CA GLU A 48 -10.59 19.40 11.61
C GLU A 48 -11.91 19.65 10.88
N SER A 49 -12.57 20.78 11.15
CA SER A 49 -13.79 21.20 10.45
C SER A 49 -13.51 21.91 9.13
N GLN A 50 -12.41 22.67 9.05
CA GLN A 50 -12.03 23.44 7.86
C GLN A 50 -11.32 22.58 6.80
N TYR A 51 -10.50 21.63 7.21
CA TYR A 51 -9.65 20.85 6.32
C TYR A 51 -9.90 19.35 6.49
N ASP A 52 -10.23 18.66 5.40
CA ASP A 52 -10.30 17.19 5.36
C ASP A 52 -8.96 16.53 5.68
N VAL A 53 -7.86 17.17 5.27
CA VAL A 53 -6.49 16.74 5.53
C VAL A 53 -5.62 17.92 5.86
N PHE A 54 -4.80 17.76 6.89
CA PHE A 54 -3.68 18.64 7.15
C PHE A 54 -2.49 17.88 7.71
N PHE A 55 -1.31 18.45 7.55
CA PHE A 55 -0.10 17.94 8.17
C PHE A 55 0.22 18.76 9.42
N LEU A 56 0.69 18.10 10.47
CA LEU A 56 1.07 18.74 11.72
C LEU A 56 2.50 18.33 12.08
N TYR A 57 3.38 19.33 12.18
CA TYR A 57 4.76 19.17 12.63
C TYR A 57 4.87 19.57 14.10
N LEU A 58 5.00 18.56 14.95
CA LEU A 58 5.19 18.73 16.40
C LEU A 58 6.69 18.84 16.70
N HIS A 59 7.07 19.90 17.40
CA HIS A 59 8.46 20.17 17.71
C HIS A 59 8.65 20.63 19.15
N ASP A 60 9.90 20.67 19.59
CA ASP A 60 10.30 21.16 20.89
C ASP A 60 11.33 22.30 20.75
N TYR A 61 11.90 22.70 21.89
CA TYR A 61 12.97 23.70 21.95
C TYR A 61 14.29 23.21 21.33
N GLY A 62 14.45 21.91 21.08
CA GLY A 62 15.64 21.31 20.49
C GLY A 62 15.66 21.36 18.95
N SER A 63 14.55 21.77 18.33
CA SER A 63 14.44 21.88 16.88
C SER A 63 15.17 23.13 16.35
N THR A 64 15.97 22.97 15.30
CA THR A 64 16.84 24.03 14.79
C THR A 64 16.23 24.76 13.59
N SER A 65 16.81 25.90 13.21
CA SER A 65 16.42 26.63 11.97
C SER A 65 16.53 25.75 10.72
N GLU A 66 17.52 24.84 10.71
CA GLU A 66 17.76 23.88 9.65
C GLU A 66 16.58 22.90 9.50
N ASP A 67 16.03 22.40 10.61
CA ASP A 67 14.86 21.52 10.59
C ASP A 67 13.65 22.22 9.93
N PHE A 68 13.47 23.52 10.22
CA PHE A 68 12.41 24.32 9.61
C PHE A 68 12.68 24.65 8.13
N ASP A 69 13.94 24.75 7.69
CA ASP A 69 14.27 24.88 6.27
C ASP A 69 13.88 23.63 5.48
N TYR A 70 14.15 22.44 6.01
CA TYR A 70 13.69 21.19 5.40
C TYR A 70 12.17 21.07 5.40
N LEU A 71 11.50 21.54 6.47
CA LEU A 71 10.04 21.60 6.52
C LEU A 71 9.45 22.54 5.45
N ARG A 72 10.09 23.71 5.22
CA ARG A 72 9.77 24.63 4.12
C ARG A 72 9.93 24.00 2.74
N MET A 73 10.96 23.17 2.54
CA MET A 73 11.12 22.44 1.29
C MET A 73 10.03 21.38 1.13
N PHE A 74 9.69 20.68 2.21
CA PHE A 74 8.63 19.68 2.24
C PHE A 74 7.25 20.29 1.93
N SER A 75 6.91 21.44 2.51
CA SER A 75 5.60 22.10 2.32
C SER A 75 5.29 22.41 0.85
N ARG A 76 6.31 22.70 0.03
CA ARG A 76 6.16 22.90 -1.42
C ARG A 76 5.59 21.68 -2.15
N SER A 77 5.85 20.47 -1.64
CA SER A 77 5.30 19.24 -2.23
C SER A 77 3.80 19.05 -1.95
N LEU A 78 3.29 19.75 -0.94
CA LEU A 78 1.90 19.68 -0.48
C LEU A 78 1.02 20.80 -1.05
N ALA A 79 1.64 21.77 -1.74
CA ALA A 79 0.95 22.90 -2.34
C ALA A 79 -0.22 22.43 -3.22
N GLY A 80 -1.42 22.95 -2.93
CA GLY A 80 -2.67 22.59 -3.62
C GLY A 80 -3.34 21.29 -3.15
N TYR A 81 -2.75 20.54 -2.21
CA TYR A 81 -3.34 19.31 -1.67
C TYR A 81 -3.74 19.43 -0.20
N ALA A 82 -2.82 19.83 0.67
CA ALA A 82 -3.07 19.92 2.10
C ALA A 82 -2.17 20.98 2.76
N PRO A 83 -2.68 21.78 3.71
CA PRO A 83 -1.87 22.71 4.48
C PRO A 83 -0.96 21.94 5.46
N ILE A 84 0.13 22.60 5.88
CA ILE A 84 0.99 22.12 6.94
C ILE A 84 1.07 23.15 8.07
N PHE A 85 0.85 22.65 9.27
CA PHE A 85 0.88 23.39 10.52
C PHE A 85 2.09 22.98 11.35
N ARG A 86 2.55 23.89 12.18
CA ARG A 86 3.58 23.64 13.20
C ARG A 86 3.00 23.86 14.58
N SER A 87 3.45 23.09 15.56
CA SER A 87 3.07 23.32 16.95
C SER A 87 4.15 22.89 17.93
N ASP A 88 4.30 23.67 19.00
CA ASP A 88 5.13 23.40 20.17
C ASP A 88 4.30 23.04 21.42
N ASP A 89 2.98 22.90 21.27
CA ASP A 89 2.06 22.68 22.38
C ASP A 89 2.14 21.24 22.91
N GLN A 90 2.57 21.10 24.16
CA GLN A 90 2.65 19.81 24.85
C GLN A 90 1.28 19.11 24.97
N ASN A 91 0.18 19.88 24.96
CA ASN A 91 -1.16 19.30 25.02
C ASN A 91 -1.51 18.56 23.73
N LEU A 92 -1.08 19.07 22.56
CA LEU A 92 -1.24 18.36 21.27
C LEU A 92 -0.38 17.10 21.21
N VAL A 93 0.84 17.15 21.74
CA VAL A 93 1.72 15.97 21.87
C VAL A 93 1.05 14.87 22.69
N LYS A 94 0.42 15.23 23.82
CA LYS A 94 -0.33 14.30 24.67
C LYS A 94 -1.61 13.79 23.98
N HIS A 95 -2.37 14.67 23.33
CA HIS A 95 -3.61 14.33 22.62
C HIS A 95 -3.38 13.24 21.57
N TYR A 96 -2.32 13.38 20.76
CA TYR A 96 -1.95 12.39 19.74
C TYR A 96 -1.07 11.24 20.25
N ASN A 97 -0.81 11.18 21.55
CA ASN A 97 0.03 10.15 22.19
C ASN A 97 1.42 10.00 21.55
N ILE A 98 2.07 11.14 21.29
CA ILE A 98 3.39 11.19 20.65
C ILE A 98 4.48 11.10 21.72
N THR A 99 5.42 10.19 21.52
CA THR A 99 6.47 9.87 22.50
C THR A 99 7.83 10.45 22.16
N ARG A 100 8.06 10.83 20.90
CA ARG A 100 9.34 11.31 20.39
C ARG A 100 9.12 12.59 19.59
N LEU A 101 10.01 13.57 19.76
CA LEU A 101 10.00 14.83 19.04
C LEU A 101 11.37 15.03 18.35
N PRO A 102 11.43 15.78 17.24
CA PRO A 102 10.30 16.28 16.45
C PRO A 102 9.54 15.15 15.73
N HIS A 103 8.26 15.37 15.41
CA HIS A 103 7.38 14.36 14.82
C HIS A 103 6.43 14.97 13.79
N LEU A 104 6.21 14.27 12.68
CA LEU A 104 5.31 14.70 11.60
C LEU A 104 4.07 13.80 11.58
N LEU A 105 2.91 14.43 11.59
CA LEU A 105 1.61 13.79 11.51
C LEU A 105 0.89 14.23 10.23
N ALA A 106 0.10 13.33 9.67
CA ALA A 106 -0.94 13.64 8.70
C ALA A 106 -2.27 13.32 9.36
N VAL A 107 -3.11 14.32 9.57
CA VAL A 107 -4.43 14.15 10.16
C VAL A 107 -5.43 14.11 9.00
N ARG A 108 -6.14 12.99 8.86
CA ARG A 108 -7.12 12.76 7.78
C ARG A 108 -8.48 12.55 8.41
N ASN A 109 -9.38 13.52 8.25
CA ASN A 109 -10.71 13.55 8.86
C ASN A 109 -10.66 13.26 10.37
N GLY A 110 -9.71 13.87 11.09
CA GLY A 110 -9.49 13.68 12.54
C GLY A 110 -8.69 12.43 12.94
N ILE A 111 -8.29 11.58 11.98
CA ILE A 111 -7.44 10.41 12.28
C ILE A 111 -5.97 10.74 12.05
N PRO A 112 -5.10 10.65 13.08
CA PRO A 112 -3.68 10.91 12.92
C PRO A 112 -2.95 9.72 12.31
N PHE A 113 -2.06 9.99 11.36
CA PHE A 113 -1.10 9.05 10.76
C PHE A 113 0.31 9.57 11.01
N SER A 114 1.13 8.78 11.70
CA SER A 114 2.48 9.16 12.07
C SER A 114 3.49 8.85 10.98
N TYR A 115 4.37 9.81 10.66
CA TYR A 115 5.56 9.55 9.87
C TYR A 115 6.49 8.61 10.64
N PRO A 116 6.90 7.46 10.05
CA PRO A 116 7.72 6.46 10.75
C PRO A 116 9.20 6.89 10.81
N ALA A 117 9.48 8.00 11.50
CA ALA A 117 10.84 8.48 11.75
C ALA A 117 11.59 7.50 12.66
N LYS A 118 12.79 7.09 12.23
CA LYS A 118 13.70 6.26 13.04
C LYS A 118 14.44 7.13 14.05
N ASP A 119 14.84 8.31 13.61
CA ASP A 119 15.75 9.24 14.27
C ASP A 119 15.43 10.69 13.84
N VAL A 120 15.99 11.68 14.55
CA VAL A 120 15.78 13.09 14.24
C VAL A 120 16.28 13.46 12.84
N SER A 121 17.39 12.88 12.37
CA SER A 121 17.90 13.16 11.02
C SER A 121 16.98 12.64 9.93
N SER A 122 16.15 11.63 10.19
CA SER A 122 15.11 11.20 9.24
C SER A 122 14.09 12.32 8.95
N MET A 123 13.88 13.25 9.88
CA MET A 123 12.99 14.41 9.71
C MET A 123 13.57 15.50 8.80
N ARG A 124 14.85 15.38 8.42
CA ARG A 124 15.52 16.25 7.43
C ARG A 124 15.54 15.63 6.04
N ASN A 125 15.14 14.37 5.90
CA ASN A 125 15.11 13.70 4.60
C ASN A 125 13.83 14.03 3.84
N THR A 126 13.85 15.18 3.14
CA THR A 126 12.70 15.68 2.39
C THR A 126 12.17 14.67 1.36
N ILE A 127 13.04 13.90 0.71
CA ILE A 127 12.61 12.88 -0.28
C ILE A 127 11.72 11.83 0.37
N ARG A 128 12.11 11.34 1.56
CA ARG A 128 11.32 10.35 2.30
C ARG A 128 10.06 10.93 2.91
N MET A 129 10.10 12.19 3.35
CA MET A 129 8.90 12.89 3.82
C MET A 129 7.90 13.08 2.68
N CYS A 130 8.36 13.56 1.52
CA CYS A 130 7.54 13.73 0.32
C CYS A 130 6.93 12.41 -0.16
N SER A 131 7.71 11.31 -0.17
CA SER A 131 7.17 10.01 -0.60
C SER A 131 6.13 9.45 0.37
N TRP A 132 6.29 9.68 1.67
CA TRP A 132 5.28 9.34 2.67
C TRP A 132 4.03 10.23 2.55
N ALA A 133 4.23 11.54 2.39
CA ALA A 133 3.15 12.50 2.29
C ALA A 133 2.35 12.35 1.00
N ALA A 134 2.98 11.97 -0.12
CA ALA A 134 2.29 11.64 -1.36
C ALA A 134 1.22 10.54 -1.17
N LYS A 135 1.39 9.66 -0.18
CA LYS A 135 0.40 8.63 0.20
C LYS A 135 -0.67 9.13 1.17
N HIS A 136 -0.43 10.23 1.89
CA HIS A 136 -1.30 10.73 2.96
C HIS A 136 -1.92 12.11 2.67
N LYS A 137 -1.61 12.72 1.52
CA LYS A 137 -2.10 14.06 1.12
C LYS A 137 -3.58 14.11 0.75
N TYR A 138 -4.23 12.96 0.60
CA TYR A 138 -5.65 12.85 0.26
C TYR A 138 -6.48 12.53 1.50
N ALA A 139 -7.75 12.96 1.51
CA ALA A 139 -8.74 12.68 2.55
C ALA A 139 -8.79 11.20 2.92
N LEU A 140 -9.35 10.85 4.08
CA LEU A 140 -9.48 9.44 4.47
C LEU A 140 -10.26 8.65 3.42
N VAL A 141 -11.30 9.28 2.88
CA VAL A 141 -12.07 8.79 1.74
C VAL A 141 -12.09 9.87 0.65
N PRO A 142 -11.10 9.89 -0.25
CA PRO A 142 -11.08 10.84 -1.35
C PRO A 142 -11.98 10.37 -2.50
N GLU A 143 -12.33 11.30 -3.37
CA GLU A 143 -13.00 10.96 -4.63
C GLU A 143 -12.04 10.13 -5.50
N LEU A 144 -12.56 9.08 -6.12
CA LEU A 144 -11.82 8.25 -7.06
C LEU A 144 -11.60 9.04 -8.35
N THR A 145 -10.55 9.85 -8.32
CA THR A 145 -10.09 10.56 -9.51
C THR A 145 -9.08 9.71 -10.29
N PRO A 146 -9.00 9.94 -11.61
CA PRO A 146 -7.89 9.56 -12.47
C PRO A 146 -6.49 9.62 -11.86
N GLN A 147 -6.19 10.74 -11.21
CA GLN A 147 -4.87 11.04 -10.67
C GLN A 147 -4.61 10.21 -9.41
N LEU A 148 -5.62 10.07 -8.56
CA LEU A 148 -5.58 9.18 -7.41
C LEU A 148 -5.34 7.73 -7.84
N ALA A 149 -6.02 7.27 -8.90
CA ALA A 149 -5.86 5.92 -9.43
C ALA A 149 -4.44 5.59 -9.89
N ARG A 150 -3.64 6.58 -10.30
CA ARG A 150 -2.21 6.35 -10.59
C ARG A 150 -1.35 6.22 -9.34
N SER A 151 -1.78 6.82 -8.23
CA SER A 151 -1.04 6.82 -6.96
C SER A 151 -1.38 5.65 -6.04
N LEU A 152 -2.41 4.87 -6.35
CA LEU A 152 -2.81 3.71 -5.56
C LEU A 152 -1.83 2.54 -5.72
N ASP A 153 -1.52 1.87 -4.62
CA ASP A 153 -0.64 0.70 -4.60
C ASP A 153 -1.37 -0.48 -5.28
N ASP A 154 -0.75 -1.15 -6.26
CA ASP A 154 -1.39 -2.22 -7.06
C ASP A 154 -1.80 -3.46 -6.24
N ASP A 155 -1.20 -3.65 -5.06
CA ASP A 155 -1.47 -4.75 -4.11
C ASP A 155 -2.50 -4.38 -3.02
N SER A 156 -3.04 -3.15 -3.05
CA SER A 156 -4.04 -2.69 -2.07
C SER A 156 -5.46 -2.89 -2.59
N TYR A 157 -6.35 -3.43 -1.76
CA TYR A 157 -7.77 -3.50 -2.09
C TYR A 157 -8.39 -2.11 -2.04
N LEU A 158 -9.38 -1.87 -2.88
CA LEU A 158 -10.16 -0.64 -2.91
C LEU A 158 -11.56 -0.92 -2.40
N ALA A 159 -12.01 -0.11 -1.44
CA ALA A 159 -13.41 -0.03 -1.02
C ALA A 159 -14.02 1.20 -1.67
N ILE A 160 -14.76 1.00 -2.76
CA ILE A 160 -15.37 2.06 -3.56
C ILE A 160 -16.80 2.27 -3.07
N ALA A 161 -17.07 3.43 -2.47
CA ALA A 161 -18.42 3.88 -2.18
C ALA A 161 -19.05 4.47 -3.45
N LEU A 162 -20.06 3.81 -4.00
CA LEU A 162 -20.86 4.30 -5.11
C LEU A 162 -21.96 5.19 -4.53
N ILE A 163 -21.82 6.50 -4.68
CA ILE A 163 -22.76 7.49 -4.15
C ILE A 163 -23.73 7.88 -5.24
N ASN A 164 -25.04 7.83 -4.95
CA ASN A 164 -26.07 8.32 -5.84
C ASN A 164 -26.45 9.77 -5.48
N PRO A 165 -26.09 10.77 -6.30
CA PRO A 165 -26.39 12.17 -6.01
C PRO A 165 -27.85 12.50 -6.34
N ALA A 166 -28.80 11.93 -5.59
CA ALA A 166 -30.22 12.25 -5.76
C ALA A 166 -30.53 13.73 -5.42
N SER A 167 -29.80 14.28 -4.46
CA SER A 167 -29.73 15.71 -4.12
C SER A 167 -28.41 16.00 -3.40
N HIS A 168 -28.00 17.27 -3.32
CA HIS A 168 -26.76 17.68 -2.65
C HIS A 168 -26.75 17.31 -1.16
N ASP A 169 -27.89 17.41 -0.48
CA ASP A 169 -28.01 17.06 0.94
C ASP A 169 -27.85 15.54 1.16
N VAL A 170 -28.42 14.74 0.26
CA VAL A 170 -28.27 13.27 0.28
C VAL A 170 -26.82 12.88 0.02
N GLU A 171 -26.16 13.48 -0.97
CA GLU A 171 -24.75 13.24 -1.26
C GLU A 171 -23.86 13.61 -0.07
N SER A 172 -24.09 14.76 0.56
CA SER A 172 -23.32 15.22 1.72
C SER A 172 -23.50 14.28 2.92
N ASN A 173 -24.72 13.83 3.17
CA ASN A 173 -25.02 12.86 4.23
C ASN A 173 -24.40 11.49 3.97
N ASP A 174 -24.48 11.00 2.73
CA ASP A 174 -23.88 9.73 2.33
C ASP A 174 -22.35 9.78 2.42
N LEU A 175 -21.73 10.89 2.02
CA LEU A 175 -20.29 11.13 2.20
C LEU A 175 -19.90 11.11 3.67
N HIS A 176 -20.67 11.77 4.55
CA HIS A 176 -20.43 11.74 5.98
C HIS A 176 -20.52 10.32 6.54
N ASN A 177 -21.53 9.54 6.13
CA ASN A 177 -21.69 8.14 6.52
C ASN A 177 -20.49 7.30 6.04
N VAL A 178 -20.08 7.45 4.79
CA VAL A 178 -18.91 6.78 4.22
C VAL A 178 -17.63 7.12 4.98
N GLN A 179 -17.42 8.39 5.34
CA GLN A 179 -16.30 8.81 6.16
C GLN A 179 -16.35 8.18 7.55
N SER A 180 -17.51 8.12 8.19
CA SER A 180 -17.68 7.48 9.50
C SER A 180 -17.33 5.99 9.47
N ILE A 181 -17.75 5.28 8.41
CA ILE A 181 -17.43 3.86 8.16
C ILE A 181 -15.92 3.67 8.00
N ALA A 182 -15.27 4.52 7.20
CA ALA A 182 -13.83 4.45 7.01
C ALA A 182 -13.07 4.75 8.32
N LYS A 183 -13.56 5.69 9.13
CA LYS A 183 -12.98 5.98 10.45
C LYS A 183 -13.08 4.77 11.37
N GLN A 184 -14.25 4.15 11.45
CA GLN A 184 -14.48 2.94 12.24
C GLN A 184 -13.55 1.81 11.79
N TRP A 185 -13.46 1.56 10.48
CA TRP A 185 -12.58 0.52 9.93
C TRP A 185 -11.10 0.75 10.32
N VAL A 186 -10.60 1.99 10.25
CA VAL A 186 -9.22 2.30 10.68
C VAL A 186 -9.02 2.03 12.17
N GLN A 187 -9.99 2.40 13.01
CA GLN A 187 -9.92 2.16 14.45
C GLN A 187 -9.91 0.66 14.76
N ASP A 188 -10.80 -0.10 14.13
CA ASP A 188 -10.91 -1.56 14.32
C ASP A 188 -9.65 -2.26 13.83
N LEU A 189 -9.13 -1.91 12.64
CA LEU A 189 -7.88 -2.45 12.12
C LEU A 189 -6.70 -2.18 13.06
N ARG A 190 -6.57 -0.95 13.58
CA ARG A 190 -5.51 -0.60 14.56
C ARG A 190 -5.63 -1.41 15.84
N SER A 191 -6.86 -1.68 16.29
CA SER A 191 -7.09 -2.50 17.49
C SER A 191 -6.64 -3.95 17.30
N ILE A 192 -6.91 -4.53 16.12
CA ILE A 192 -6.51 -5.88 15.72
C ILE A 192 -4.99 -5.94 15.55
N GLU A 193 -4.38 -4.99 14.86
CA GLU A 193 -2.92 -4.93 14.70
C GLU A 193 -2.21 -4.80 16.05
N ARG A 194 -2.76 -3.99 16.97
CA ARG A 194 -2.24 -3.85 18.32
C ARG A 194 -2.34 -5.16 19.10
N SER A 195 -3.46 -5.88 19.03
CA SER A 195 -3.62 -7.16 19.74
C SER A 195 -2.66 -8.22 19.19
N GLN A 196 -2.51 -8.31 17.87
CA GLN A 196 -1.54 -9.19 17.20
C GLN A 196 -0.09 -8.88 17.63
N LEU A 197 0.29 -7.59 17.66
CA LEU A 197 1.62 -7.17 18.12
C LEU A 197 1.86 -7.50 19.61
N LEU A 198 0.85 -7.32 20.46
CA LEU A 198 0.95 -7.65 21.88
C LEU A 198 1.11 -9.16 22.09
N GLN A 199 0.35 -9.97 21.35
CA GLN A 199 0.47 -11.43 21.37
C GLN A 199 1.86 -11.88 20.89
N ALA A 200 2.29 -11.40 19.72
CA ALA A 200 3.62 -11.68 19.18
C ALA A 200 4.73 -11.31 20.18
N ARG A 201 4.56 -10.17 20.89
CA ARG A 201 5.53 -9.72 21.88
C ARG A 201 5.56 -10.61 23.11
N LYS A 202 4.40 -11.11 23.56
CA LYS A 202 4.30 -12.08 24.66
C LYS A 202 5.01 -13.39 24.29
N GLU A 203 4.73 -13.93 23.12
CA GLU A 203 5.37 -15.15 22.61
C GLU A 203 6.90 -14.99 22.49
N TRP A 204 7.35 -13.84 21.98
CA TRP A 204 8.77 -13.52 21.92
C TRP A 204 9.41 -13.45 23.31
N TRP A 205 8.76 -12.81 24.29
CA TRP A 205 9.24 -12.76 25.67
C TRP A 205 9.30 -14.15 26.32
N ASP A 206 8.31 -15.00 26.08
CA ASP A 206 8.31 -16.38 26.58
C ASP A 206 9.43 -17.21 25.96
N TYR A 207 9.72 -17.00 24.67
CA TYR A 207 10.89 -17.58 24.00
C TYR A 207 12.21 -17.13 24.67
N VAL A 208 12.38 -15.83 24.92
CA VAL A 208 13.56 -15.29 25.62
C VAL A 208 13.70 -15.86 27.04
N LYS A 209 12.60 -15.98 27.79
CA LYS A 209 12.59 -16.61 29.12
C LYS A 209 13.02 -18.08 29.06
N ARG A 210 12.54 -18.85 28.08
CA ARG A 210 12.96 -20.24 27.88
C ARG A 210 14.46 -20.36 27.61
N LEU A 211 15.03 -19.45 26.81
CA LEU A 211 16.47 -19.42 26.56
C LEU A 211 17.27 -19.15 27.84
N LYS A 212 16.83 -18.18 28.65
CA LYS A 212 17.44 -17.88 29.96
C LYS A 212 17.36 -19.08 30.91
N ALA A 213 16.21 -19.73 30.99
CA ALA A 213 16.01 -20.91 31.85
C ALA A 213 16.92 -22.09 31.47
N LYS A 214 17.26 -22.24 30.18
CA LYS A 214 18.22 -23.24 29.69
C LYS A 214 19.69 -22.89 29.97
N GLY A 215 19.98 -21.71 30.53
CA GLY A 215 21.34 -21.32 30.91
C GLY A 215 22.23 -20.88 29.73
N TYR A 216 21.66 -20.54 28.57
CA TYR A 216 22.42 -20.01 27.45
C TYR A 216 23.04 -18.65 27.82
N ARG A 217 24.31 -18.43 27.47
CA ARG A 217 25.01 -17.14 27.68
C ARG A 217 24.76 -16.15 26.55
N ASP A 218 24.39 -16.65 25.38
CA ASP A 218 24.18 -15.95 24.10
C ASP A 218 22.69 -15.68 23.79
N VAL A 219 21.88 -15.42 24.82
CA VAL A 219 20.42 -15.24 24.68
C VAL A 219 20.05 -14.15 23.65
N ALA A 220 20.78 -13.04 23.63
CA ALA A 220 20.48 -11.91 22.73
C ALA A 220 20.64 -12.30 21.26
N PHE A 221 21.69 -13.05 20.91
CA PHE A 221 21.95 -13.50 19.54
C PHE A 221 20.88 -14.50 19.08
N ARG A 222 20.56 -15.50 19.93
CA ARG A 222 19.50 -16.46 19.63
C ARG A 222 18.11 -15.81 19.54
N ALA A 223 17.86 -14.79 20.35
CA ALA A 223 16.62 -14.03 20.28
C ALA A 223 16.52 -13.18 19.00
N SER A 224 17.63 -12.73 18.43
CA SER A 224 17.64 -12.02 17.15
C SER A 224 17.31 -12.93 15.96
N ASP A 225 17.58 -14.23 16.05
CA ASP A 225 17.21 -15.21 15.03
C ASP A 225 15.68 -15.45 14.95
N HIS A 226 14.93 -15.06 15.99
CA HIS A 226 13.47 -15.15 16.03
C HIS A 226 12.85 -13.74 16.06
N PRO A 227 12.78 -13.02 14.92
CA PRO A 227 12.24 -11.67 14.87
C PRO A 227 10.75 -11.66 15.25
N LEU A 228 10.30 -10.53 15.80
CA LEU A 228 8.89 -10.30 16.10
C LEU A 228 8.08 -10.33 14.78
N PRO A 229 7.09 -11.22 14.63
CA PRO A 229 6.24 -11.20 13.44
C PRO A 229 5.41 -9.91 13.44
N LEU A 230 5.49 -9.16 12.33
CA LEU A 230 4.64 -8.00 12.11
C LEU A 230 3.27 -8.46 11.55
N PRO A 231 2.18 -7.73 11.85
CA PRO A 231 0.88 -7.94 11.24
C PRO A 231 1.01 -7.99 9.70
N LYS A 232 0.43 -9.03 9.08
CA LYS A 232 0.42 -9.21 7.61
C LYS A 232 -0.94 -8.88 7.01
N ASN A 233 -1.61 -7.86 7.54
CA ASN A 233 -2.92 -7.47 7.05
C ASN A 233 -2.79 -6.84 5.66
N ARG A 234 -3.74 -7.17 4.77
CA ARG A 234 -3.86 -6.56 3.45
C ARG A 234 -4.35 -5.12 3.64
N LYS A 235 -3.83 -4.22 2.81
CA LYS A 235 -4.22 -2.81 2.85
C LYS A 235 -5.52 -2.62 2.09
N ILE A 236 -6.45 -1.88 2.68
CA ILE A 236 -7.67 -1.42 2.00
C ILE A 236 -7.64 0.12 1.95
N THR A 237 -7.90 0.69 0.79
CA THR A 237 -8.07 2.13 0.62
C THR A 237 -9.54 2.42 0.33
N PHE A 238 -10.15 3.25 1.16
CA PHE A 238 -11.51 3.72 0.95
C PHE A 238 -11.49 4.89 -0.04
N VAL A 239 -12.37 4.85 -1.03
CA VAL A 239 -12.59 5.91 -2.01
C VAL A 239 -14.08 6.04 -2.27
N TRP A 240 -14.55 7.19 -2.71
CA TRP A 240 -15.92 7.36 -3.15
C TRP A 240 -15.97 7.73 -4.63
N LEU A 241 -17.09 7.44 -5.29
CA LEU A 241 -17.28 7.69 -6.70
C LEU A 241 -18.74 8.05 -6.97
N ASN A 242 -18.95 9.12 -7.74
CA ASN A 242 -20.28 9.54 -8.17
C ASN A 242 -20.87 8.55 -9.18
N ALA A 243 -21.85 7.76 -8.74
CA ALA A 243 -22.40 6.66 -9.52
C ALA A 243 -23.13 7.13 -10.78
N PHE A 244 -23.65 8.37 -10.79
CA PHE A 244 -24.32 8.95 -11.96
C PHE A 244 -23.30 9.34 -13.04
N HIS A 245 -22.23 10.05 -12.67
CA HIS A 245 -21.18 10.49 -13.59
C HIS A 245 -20.44 9.30 -14.22
N TRP A 246 -20.21 8.24 -13.45
CA TRP A 246 -19.42 7.07 -13.86
C TRP A 246 -20.27 5.89 -14.34
N LYS A 247 -21.55 6.12 -14.67
CA LYS A 247 -22.49 5.06 -15.06
C LYS A 247 -21.99 4.16 -16.19
N SER A 248 -21.40 4.74 -17.25
CA SER A 248 -20.88 3.97 -18.38
C SER A 248 -19.76 3.03 -17.94
N TRP A 249 -18.78 3.54 -17.20
CA TRP A 249 -17.68 2.72 -16.67
C TRP A 249 -18.18 1.63 -15.71
N LEU A 250 -19.13 1.94 -14.82
CA LEU A 250 -19.74 0.94 -13.93
C LEU A 250 -20.50 -0.15 -14.69
N THR A 251 -21.16 0.22 -15.78
CA THR A 251 -21.87 -0.72 -16.64
C THR A 251 -20.88 -1.60 -17.41
N ASP A 252 -19.83 -1.02 -17.98
CA ASP A 252 -18.85 -1.74 -18.80
C ASP A 252 -17.97 -2.68 -17.96
N VAL A 253 -17.61 -2.25 -16.75
CA VAL A 253 -16.66 -2.96 -15.89
C VAL A 253 -17.35 -3.91 -14.92
N PHE A 254 -18.44 -3.48 -14.27
CA PHE A 254 -19.08 -4.28 -13.22
C PHE A 254 -20.47 -4.78 -13.62
N SER A 255 -20.93 -4.50 -14.85
CA SER A 255 -22.32 -4.78 -15.28
C SER A 255 -23.38 -4.11 -14.40
N ILE A 256 -23.03 -3.01 -13.73
CA ILE A 256 -23.92 -2.25 -12.84
C ILE A 256 -24.61 -1.16 -13.67
N LYS A 257 -25.89 -1.38 -14.03
CA LYS A 257 -26.66 -0.42 -14.85
C LYS A 257 -27.17 0.80 -14.08
N SER A 258 -27.53 0.61 -12.81
CA SER A 258 -28.07 1.66 -11.96
C SER A 258 -27.75 1.38 -10.50
N VAL A 259 -27.49 2.46 -9.75
CA VAL A 259 -27.25 2.43 -8.31
C VAL A 259 -28.39 3.21 -7.64
N PRO A 260 -29.51 2.55 -7.27
CA PRO A 260 -30.67 3.26 -6.73
C PRO A 260 -30.36 3.85 -5.34
N GLN A 261 -29.58 3.13 -4.54
CA GLN A 261 -29.12 3.53 -3.22
C GLN A 261 -27.60 3.42 -3.15
N SER A 262 -26.99 4.31 -2.37
CA SER A 262 -25.54 4.34 -2.18
C SER A 262 -25.05 3.03 -1.55
N ARG A 263 -23.98 2.47 -2.11
CA ARG A 263 -23.47 1.14 -1.75
C ARG A 263 -21.98 1.02 -1.91
N PHE A 264 -21.38 0.05 -1.26
CA PHE A 264 -19.96 -0.26 -1.36
C PHE A 264 -19.67 -1.39 -2.35
N LEU A 265 -18.49 -1.30 -2.94
CA LEU A 265 -17.92 -2.27 -3.84
C LEU A 265 -16.45 -2.47 -3.46
N PHE A 266 -16.05 -3.70 -3.15
CA PHE A 266 -14.65 -4.04 -2.90
C PHE A 266 -14.02 -4.61 -4.17
N VAL A 267 -12.86 -4.11 -4.56
CA VAL A 267 -12.16 -4.52 -5.80
C VAL A 267 -10.66 -4.59 -5.53
N HIS A 268 -10.00 -5.57 -6.14
CA HIS A 268 -8.54 -5.54 -6.26
C HIS A 268 -8.15 -4.80 -7.56
N PRO A 269 -7.27 -3.78 -7.53
CA PRO A 269 -6.93 -2.96 -8.71
C PRO A 269 -6.42 -3.77 -9.91
N SER A 270 -5.61 -4.79 -9.65
CA SER A 270 -5.09 -5.71 -10.66
C SER A 270 -5.92 -6.99 -10.82
N GLY A 271 -6.92 -7.18 -9.97
CA GLY A 271 -7.77 -8.37 -10.00
C GLY A 271 -9.00 -8.21 -10.90
N LEU A 272 -9.59 -9.35 -11.25
CA LEU A 272 -10.87 -9.43 -11.96
C LEU A 272 -12.04 -9.73 -11.02
N ASN A 273 -11.77 -9.75 -9.72
CA ASN A 273 -12.73 -10.12 -8.67
C ASN A 273 -13.22 -8.86 -7.97
N TYR A 274 -14.53 -8.82 -7.73
CA TYR A 274 -15.16 -7.80 -6.92
C TYR A 274 -16.18 -8.40 -5.95
N TRP A 275 -16.47 -7.67 -4.88
CA TRP A 275 -17.47 -8.03 -3.87
C TRP A 275 -18.42 -6.84 -3.65
N ASP A 276 -19.70 -7.07 -3.87
CA ASP A 276 -20.79 -6.11 -3.66
C ASP A 276 -21.82 -6.60 -2.62
N ASP A 277 -21.67 -7.84 -2.16
CA ASP A 277 -22.54 -8.49 -1.18
C ASP A 277 -21.75 -8.89 0.08
N SER A 278 -22.43 -8.82 1.23
CA SER A 278 -21.94 -9.33 2.52
C SER A 278 -21.89 -10.86 2.52
N GLU A 279 -21.39 -11.46 3.60
CA GLU A 279 -21.37 -12.93 3.79
C GLU A 279 -22.77 -13.54 3.76
N ASP A 280 -23.78 -12.79 4.23
CA ASP A 280 -25.19 -13.19 4.24
C ASP A 280 -25.90 -13.00 2.88
N GLY A 281 -25.18 -12.54 1.85
CA GLY A 281 -25.74 -12.26 0.53
C GLY A 281 -26.56 -10.98 0.43
N THR A 282 -26.57 -10.14 1.47
CA THR A 282 -27.19 -8.81 1.43
C THR A 282 -26.27 -7.81 0.72
N PRO A 283 -26.80 -6.90 -0.11
CA PRO A 283 -25.99 -5.86 -0.75
C PRO A 283 -25.37 -4.94 0.31
N LEU A 284 -24.15 -4.47 0.04
CA LEU A 284 -23.39 -3.61 0.95
C LEU A 284 -23.88 -2.15 0.91
N THR A 285 -25.09 -1.89 1.40
CA THR A 285 -25.68 -0.54 1.46
C THR A 285 -25.18 0.26 2.66
N LEU A 286 -25.22 1.60 2.56
CA LEU A 286 -24.77 2.49 3.64
C LEU A 286 -25.56 2.34 4.95
N ASP A 287 -26.82 1.90 4.88
CA ASP A 287 -27.69 1.69 6.04
C ASP A 287 -27.12 0.64 7.01
N HIS A 288 -26.32 -0.31 6.50
CA HIS A 288 -25.74 -1.42 7.26
C HIS A 288 -24.22 -1.28 7.34
N SER A 289 -23.74 -0.19 7.96
CA SER A 289 -22.32 0.13 8.14
C SER A 289 -21.50 -1.03 8.72
N SER A 290 -22.07 -1.80 9.66
CA SER A 290 -21.44 -2.96 10.28
C SER A 290 -21.08 -4.05 9.27
N HIS A 291 -21.93 -4.31 8.27
CA HIS A 291 -21.68 -5.31 7.24
C HIS A 291 -20.48 -4.89 6.39
N ILE A 292 -20.39 -3.59 6.03
CA ILE A 292 -19.29 -3.05 5.24
C ILE A 292 -17.96 -3.19 5.98
N VAL A 293 -17.93 -2.83 7.27
CA VAL A 293 -16.71 -2.95 8.09
C VAL A 293 -16.31 -4.41 8.27
N HIS A 294 -17.27 -5.30 8.55
CA HIS A 294 -16.99 -6.73 8.72
C HIS A 294 -16.46 -7.37 7.43
N THR A 295 -17.11 -7.11 6.28
CA THR A 295 -16.62 -7.58 4.98
C THR A 295 -15.24 -7.01 4.66
N ALA A 296 -14.98 -5.73 4.94
CA ALA A 296 -13.65 -5.15 4.78
C ALA A 296 -12.61 -5.86 5.64
N LEU A 297 -12.91 -6.16 6.90
CA LEU A 297 -12.00 -6.87 7.80
C LEU A 297 -11.72 -8.31 7.32
N ASN A 298 -12.72 -9.01 6.79
CA ASN A 298 -12.55 -10.37 6.26
C ASN A 298 -11.74 -10.38 4.96
N ILE A 299 -11.83 -9.33 4.14
CA ILE A 299 -10.98 -9.17 2.96
C ILE A 299 -9.54 -8.76 3.38
N ALA A 300 -9.41 -7.93 4.43
CA ALA A 300 -8.13 -7.42 4.91
C ALA A 300 -7.29 -8.50 5.61
N THR A 301 -7.93 -9.35 6.43
CA THR A 301 -7.26 -10.38 7.22
C THR A 301 -6.96 -11.60 6.34
N VAL A 302 -5.72 -12.10 6.44
CA VAL A 302 -5.28 -13.28 5.64
C VAL A 302 -6.06 -14.54 6.02
N GLU A 303 -6.60 -14.59 7.23
CA GLU A 303 -7.40 -15.70 7.75
C GLU A 303 -8.89 -15.60 7.41
N GLY A 304 -9.35 -14.42 6.96
CA GLY A 304 -10.73 -14.21 6.56
C GLY A 304 -11.08 -15.03 5.32
N ARG A 305 -12.27 -15.62 5.33
CA ARG A 305 -12.85 -16.22 4.11
C ARG A 305 -13.59 -15.10 3.39
N PRO A 306 -13.08 -14.58 2.24
CA PRO A 306 -13.83 -13.57 1.51
C PRO A 306 -15.18 -14.15 1.09
N SER A 307 -16.23 -13.31 1.09
CA SER A 307 -17.54 -13.67 0.55
C SER A 307 -17.43 -14.09 -0.93
N HIS A 308 -18.51 -14.66 -1.48
CA HIS A 308 -18.55 -15.04 -2.89
C HIS A 308 -18.18 -13.86 -3.78
N TYR A 309 -17.11 -13.99 -4.57
CA TYR A 309 -16.68 -12.95 -5.49
C TYR A 309 -17.47 -13.03 -6.80
N LYS A 310 -17.70 -11.87 -7.41
CA LYS A 310 -18.19 -11.74 -8.78
C LYS A 310 -17.03 -11.37 -9.70
N LEU A 311 -17.14 -11.72 -10.98
CA LEU A 311 -16.13 -11.44 -11.99
C LEU A 311 -16.50 -10.18 -12.76
N THR A 312 -15.51 -9.32 -12.98
CA THR A 312 -15.58 -8.13 -13.85
C THR A 312 -15.72 -8.52 -15.33
N VAL A 313 -15.16 -9.66 -15.71
CA VAL A 313 -15.16 -10.18 -17.09
C VAL A 313 -16.08 -11.38 -17.21
N SER A 314 -16.47 -11.73 -18.45
CA SER A 314 -17.25 -12.93 -18.70
C SER A 314 -16.53 -14.19 -18.20
N ARG A 315 -17.31 -15.21 -17.81
CA ARG A 315 -16.76 -16.45 -17.23
C ARG A 315 -15.91 -17.22 -18.23
N GLU A 316 -16.23 -17.16 -19.52
CA GLU A 316 -15.48 -17.79 -20.60
C GLU A 316 -14.11 -17.12 -20.77
N TYR A 317 -14.07 -15.78 -20.75
CA TYR A 317 -12.82 -15.04 -20.85
C TYR A 317 -11.92 -15.28 -19.64
N PHE A 318 -12.50 -15.29 -18.43
CA PHE A 318 -11.77 -15.63 -17.22
C PHE A 318 -11.11 -17.03 -17.31
N TRP A 319 -11.83 -18.02 -17.82
CA TRP A 319 -11.29 -19.36 -18.04
C TRP A 319 -10.17 -19.38 -19.08
N LEU A 320 -10.30 -18.64 -20.19
CA LEU A 320 -9.24 -18.48 -21.19
C LEU A 320 -7.98 -17.82 -20.60
N MET A 321 -8.14 -16.83 -19.73
CA MET A 321 -7.02 -16.18 -19.04
C MET A 321 -6.30 -17.14 -18.08
N GLN A 322 -7.05 -17.93 -17.31
CA GLN A 322 -6.45 -18.97 -16.45
C GLN A 322 -5.66 -20.00 -17.27
N ILE A 323 -6.17 -20.41 -18.44
CA ILE A 323 -5.46 -21.31 -19.34
C ILE A 323 -4.18 -20.68 -19.88
N LYS A 324 -4.23 -19.41 -20.27
CA LYS A 324 -3.06 -18.69 -20.77
C LYS A 324 -1.96 -18.61 -19.71
N GLU A 325 -2.31 -18.29 -18.46
CA GLU A 325 -1.35 -18.28 -17.34
C GLU A 325 -0.77 -19.68 -17.08
N PHE A 326 -1.62 -20.71 -17.09
CA PHE A 326 -1.19 -22.10 -16.93
C PHE A 326 -0.24 -22.53 -18.06
N LEU A 327 -0.54 -22.19 -19.31
CA LEU A 327 0.32 -22.45 -20.48
C LEU A 327 1.65 -21.69 -20.38
N GLY A 328 1.64 -20.45 -19.90
CA GLY A 328 2.86 -19.65 -19.70
C GLY A 328 3.79 -20.27 -18.65
N LEU A 329 3.24 -20.69 -17.50
CA LEU A 329 4.00 -21.43 -16.47
C LEU A 329 4.50 -22.79 -17.00
N TYR A 330 3.67 -23.49 -17.77
CA TYR A 330 4.05 -24.76 -18.40
C TYR A 330 5.19 -24.59 -19.41
N GLN A 331 5.18 -23.51 -20.19
CA GLN A 331 6.27 -23.19 -21.11
C GLN A 331 7.59 -22.95 -20.36
N ILE A 332 7.56 -22.24 -19.23
CA ILE A 332 8.75 -22.07 -18.36
C ILE A 332 9.25 -23.42 -17.85
N TYR A 333 8.34 -24.29 -17.41
CA TYR A 333 8.70 -25.64 -16.94
C TYR A 333 9.35 -26.49 -18.06
N LEU A 334 8.83 -26.43 -19.29
CA LEU A 334 9.44 -27.09 -20.45
C LEU A 334 10.83 -26.53 -20.77
N TRP A 335 11.04 -25.22 -20.66
CA TRP A 335 12.37 -24.62 -20.81
C TRP A 335 13.35 -25.10 -19.72
N ILE A 336 12.91 -25.22 -18.47
CA ILE A 336 13.74 -25.76 -17.38
C ILE A 336 14.11 -27.23 -17.67
N LEU A 337 13.15 -28.05 -18.09
CA LEU A 337 13.40 -29.45 -18.44
C LEU A 337 14.38 -29.60 -19.60
N THR A 338 14.24 -28.79 -20.65
CA THR A 338 15.15 -28.83 -21.81
C THR A 338 16.56 -28.38 -21.42
N VAL A 339 16.71 -27.33 -20.60
CA VAL A 339 18.01 -26.90 -20.06
C VAL A 339 18.63 -27.98 -19.18
N CYS A 340 17.86 -28.61 -18.28
CA CYS A 340 18.33 -29.74 -17.47
C CYS A 340 18.76 -30.92 -18.35
N PHE A 341 18.00 -31.24 -19.40
CA PHE A 341 18.33 -32.32 -20.32
C PHE A 341 19.64 -32.05 -21.07
N ILE A 342 19.81 -30.84 -21.60
CA ILE A 342 21.05 -30.40 -22.25
C ILE A 342 22.22 -30.47 -21.26
N LEU A 343 22.04 -29.98 -20.03
CA LEU A 343 23.10 -30.04 -19.02
C LEU A 343 23.52 -31.48 -18.71
N VAL A 344 22.58 -32.41 -18.57
CA VAL A 344 22.88 -33.83 -18.32
C VAL A 344 23.59 -34.48 -19.51
N PHE A 345 23.10 -34.25 -20.73
CA PHE A 345 23.68 -34.84 -21.93
C PHE A 345 25.07 -34.29 -22.26
N TYR A 346 25.29 -33.00 -22.05
CA TYR A 346 26.56 -32.34 -22.33
C TYR A 346 27.50 -32.29 -21.12
N TRP A 347 27.08 -32.75 -19.94
CA TRP A 347 27.92 -32.83 -18.73
C TRP A 347 29.24 -33.59 -18.95
N PRO A 348 29.28 -34.75 -19.64
CA PRO A 348 30.53 -35.45 -19.90
C PRO A 348 31.50 -34.60 -20.75
N SER A 349 30.98 -33.89 -21.75
CA SER A 349 31.75 -33.01 -22.64
C SER A 349 32.26 -31.76 -21.93
N ILE A 350 31.42 -31.14 -21.10
CA ILE A 350 31.79 -29.99 -20.25
C ILE A 350 32.85 -30.42 -19.23
N LYS A 351 32.67 -31.58 -18.57
CA LYS A 351 33.65 -32.15 -17.63
C LYS A 351 34.98 -32.46 -18.32
N HIS A 352 34.95 -32.92 -19.57
CA HIS A 352 36.14 -33.16 -20.37
C HIS A 352 36.86 -31.86 -20.76
N LEU A 353 36.12 -30.80 -21.13
CA LEU A 353 36.67 -29.47 -21.38
C LEU A 353 37.27 -28.82 -20.13
N LEU A 354 36.59 -28.90 -18.98
CA LEU A 354 37.11 -28.42 -17.70
C LEU A 354 38.37 -29.17 -17.25
N ARG A 355 38.44 -30.49 -17.50
CA ARG A 355 39.67 -31.27 -17.29
C ARG A 355 40.82 -30.82 -18.20
N ARG A 356 40.55 -30.50 -19.47
CA ARG A 356 41.56 -29.95 -20.40
C ARG A 356 42.03 -28.55 -20.00
N ALA A 357 41.12 -27.69 -19.55
CA ALA A 357 41.46 -26.35 -19.06
C ALA A 357 42.33 -26.41 -17.79
N ASN A 358 41.99 -27.25 -16.81
CA ASN A 358 42.84 -27.44 -15.63
C ASN A 358 44.21 -28.07 -15.98
N GLY A 359 44.25 -28.98 -16.95
CA GLY A 359 45.52 -29.55 -17.45
C GLY A 359 46.45 -28.53 -18.12
N SER A 360 45.91 -27.52 -18.80
CA SER A 360 46.71 -26.46 -19.45
C SER A 360 47.24 -25.43 -18.45
N VAL A 361 46.44 -25.07 -17.44
CA VAL A 361 46.84 -24.17 -16.35
C VAL A 361 47.96 -24.79 -15.50
N ILE A 362 47.85 -26.08 -15.16
CA ILE A 362 48.91 -26.82 -14.44
C ILE A 362 50.20 -26.88 -15.28
N LYS A 363 50.11 -27.07 -16.60
CA LYS A 363 51.28 -27.04 -17.51
C LYS A 363 51.91 -25.65 -17.62
N GLN A 364 51.12 -24.57 -17.60
CA GLN A 364 51.66 -23.20 -17.62
C GLN A 364 52.36 -22.83 -16.30
N LEU A 365 51.82 -23.24 -15.15
CA LEU A 365 52.47 -23.04 -13.85
C LEU A 365 53.79 -23.82 -13.74
N LYS A 366 53.84 -25.06 -14.24
CA LYS A 366 55.07 -25.87 -14.28
C LYS A 366 56.14 -25.28 -15.22
N ARG A 367 55.74 -24.69 -16.36
CA ARG A 367 56.66 -23.97 -17.27
C ARG A 367 57.19 -22.65 -16.70
N ARG A 368 56.39 -21.90 -15.92
CA ARG A 368 56.87 -20.71 -15.19
C ARG A 368 57.85 -21.07 -14.07
N SER A 369 57.60 -22.16 -13.34
CA SER A 369 58.52 -22.69 -12.32
C SER A 369 59.88 -23.09 -12.91
N LEU A 370 59.91 -23.78 -14.05
CA LEU A 370 61.15 -24.23 -14.71
C LEU A 370 61.95 -23.08 -15.33
N LYS A 371 61.29 -22.04 -15.87
CA LYS A 371 61.98 -20.84 -16.38
C LYS A 371 62.63 -20.01 -15.27
N ASN A 372 62.03 -19.99 -14.08
CA ASN A 372 62.62 -19.27 -12.93
C ASN A 372 63.81 -20.02 -12.32
N PHE A 373 63.86 -21.35 -12.42
CA PHE A 373 64.99 -22.14 -11.96
C PHE A 373 66.22 -22.00 -12.85
N ARG A 374 66.02 -21.84 -14.17
CA ARG A 374 67.11 -21.68 -15.16
C ARG A 374 67.71 -20.27 -15.26
N LYS A 375 67.19 -19.30 -14.51
CA LYS A 375 67.71 -17.93 -14.39
C LYS A 375 68.52 -17.70 -13.10
N ARG A 376 68.65 -18.72 -12.24
CA ARG A 376 69.35 -18.66 -10.95
C ARG A 376 70.53 -19.65 -10.81
N VAL A 377 70.90 -20.31 -11.91
CA VAL A 377 72.17 -21.02 -12.08
C VAL A 377 72.87 -20.35 -13.23
#